data_AF-A0A3M7ABA4-F1
#
_entry.id   AF-A0A3M7ABA4-F1
#
_cell.length_a   1.000
_cell.length_b   1.000
_cell.length_c   1.000
_cell.angle_alpha   90.00
_cell.angle_beta   90.00
_cell.angle_gamma   90.00
#
_symmetry.space_group_name_H-M   'P 1'
#
loop_
_entity.id
_entity.type
_entity.pdbx_description
1 polymer ?
#
loop_
_entity_poly.entity_id
_entity_poly.type
_entity_poly.pdbx_seq_one_letter_code
_entity_poly.pdbx_strand_id
1 'polypeptide(L)'
;MAPSKIEEASQTNLPPSDNSGVLTPNSAAHQQWTPQTVLSTLPDPYPANPTTPIPFFHLLERLKTTKREGWRRFGIDHGESIADHMYRMSIMTLLCPPTLARTLDLPRCTRMALVHDMAESLVGDITPVDGVAKTEKSRRETETMDYICASLLGSLPGDSEAHAREQIRSAWQEYEDSQTPESHFVHDVDKIELLLQMVEYERAHSATADDSNAKGLDLGEFSRVAGKIALPEMQSWAEEILQERRRFWDAKGEVPSHMNDVSEGKRKAQDAYYEGSGKAVKVDGEKEEEGRNGERS
;
A
#
# COMPACT_ATOMS: atom_id res chain seq x y z
N MET A 1 -36.01 11.77 50.13
CA MET A 1 -36.24 10.80 49.05
C MET A 1 -35.90 11.47 47.73
N ALA A 2 -34.78 11.04 47.14
CA ALA A 2 -34.37 11.33 45.77
C ALA A 2 -33.66 10.05 45.28
N PRO A 3 -33.99 9.50 44.11
CA PRO A 3 -33.58 8.15 43.76
C PRO A 3 -32.15 8.08 43.22
N SER A 4 -31.43 7.09 43.75
CA SER A 4 -30.44 6.19 43.15
C SER A 4 -29.58 6.71 42.00
N LYS A 5 -28.27 6.80 42.29
CA LYS A 5 -27.20 6.67 41.30
C LYS A 5 -27.32 5.31 40.60
N ILE A 6 -27.08 5.31 39.29
CA ILE A 6 -26.89 4.10 38.48
C ILE A 6 -25.46 3.64 38.78
N GLU A 7 -25.33 2.50 39.45
CA GLU A 7 -24.06 1.78 39.62
C GLU A 7 -23.81 0.90 38.38
N GLU A 8 -22.60 1.09 37.84
CA GLU A 8 -21.73 0.09 37.21
C GLU A 8 -22.23 -0.67 35.97
N ALA A 9 -21.93 -0.10 34.80
CA ALA A 9 -21.57 -0.92 33.64
C ALA A 9 -20.19 -1.54 33.92
N SER A 10 -20.19 -2.81 34.33
CA SER A 10 -18.99 -3.60 34.54
C SER A 10 -18.14 -3.65 33.27
N GLN A 11 -16.89 -3.22 33.42
CA GLN A 11 -15.82 -3.26 32.45
C GLN A 11 -15.59 -4.68 31.91
N THR A 12 -15.68 -4.83 30.59
CA THR A 12 -14.85 -5.77 29.83
C THR A 12 -14.40 -5.10 28.53
N ASN A 13 -13.72 -3.95 28.66
CA ASN A 13 -12.91 -3.39 27.57
C ASN A 13 -11.51 -4.00 27.67
N LEU A 14 -11.40 -5.31 27.46
CA LEU A 14 -10.11 -5.89 27.10
C LEU A 14 -9.93 -5.61 25.60
N PRO A 15 -8.83 -4.98 25.17
CA PRO A 15 -8.53 -4.89 23.74
C PRO A 15 -8.48 -6.32 23.16
N PRO A 16 -8.89 -6.53 21.90
CA PRO A 16 -8.66 -7.79 21.21
C PRO A 16 -7.20 -8.19 21.38
N SER A 17 -6.92 -9.45 21.68
CA SER A 17 -5.54 -9.93 21.80
C SER A 17 -4.78 -9.64 20.51
N ASP A 18 -3.66 -8.93 20.63
CA ASP A 18 -2.82 -8.32 19.57
C ASP A 18 -2.24 -9.28 18.51
N ASN A 19 -2.62 -10.56 18.59
CA ASN A 19 -2.18 -11.65 17.72
C ASN A 19 -3.25 -12.13 16.73
N SER A 20 -4.41 -11.46 16.65
CA SER A 20 -5.50 -11.83 15.72
C SER A 20 -5.15 -11.52 14.26
N GLY A 21 -4.24 -12.29 13.67
CA GLY A 21 -3.75 -12.11 12.29
C GLY A 21 -2.25 -12.36 12.12
N VAL A 22 -1.50 -12.48 13.23
CA VAL A 22 -0.06 -12.76 13.17
C VAL A 22 0.15 -14.26 12.98
N LEU A 23 0.50 -14.67 11.76
CA LEU A 23 0.96 -16.03 11.52
C LEU A 23 2.32 -16.22 12.20
N THR A 24 2.37 -17.04 13.25
CA THR A 24 3.66 -17.43 13.83
C THR A 24 4.45 -18.26 12.80
N PRO A 25 5.78 -18.11 12.71
CA PRO A 25 6.60 -18.83 11.73
C PRO A 25 6.42 -20.35 11.77
N ASN A 26 6.05 -20.90 12.92
CA ASN A 26 5.88 -22.33 13.15
C ASN A 26 4.49 -22.87 12.73
N SER A 27 3.45 -22.03 12.67
CA SER A 27 2.12 -22.43 12.18
C SER A 27 2.01 -22.40 10.65
N ALA A 28 2.85 -21.60 9.98
CA ALA A 28 2.87 -21.45 8.53
C ALA A 28 3.36 -22.71 7.78
N ALA A 29 4.11 -23.60 8.43
CA ALA A 29 4.71 -24.77 7.79
C ALA A 29 3.81 -26.03 7.76
N HIS A 30 2.74 -26.09 8.57
CA HIS A 30 1.96 -27.32 8.77
C HIS A 30 0.45 -27.21 8.51
N GLN A 31 -0.10 -26.01 8.31
CA GLN A 31 -1.48 -25.82 7.84
C GLN A 31 -1.49 -24.99 6.57
N GLN A 32 -2.13 -25.51 5.52
CA GLN A 32 -2.34 -24.79 4.28
C GLN A 32 -3.29 -23.62 4.56
N TRP A 33 -2.76 -22.39 4.52
CA TRP A 33 -3.54 -21.18 4.75
C TRP A 33 -4.66 -21.07 3.70
N THR A 34 -5.88 -20.75 4.17
CA THR A 34 -7.03 -20.34 3.36
C THR A 34 -7.84 -19.27 4.11
N PRO A 35 -8.72 -18.50 3.45
CA PRO A 35 -9.62 -17.58 4.14
C PRO A 35 -10.41 -18.27 5.27
N GLN A 36 -10.89 -19.50 5.05
CA GLN A 36 -11.65 -20.27 6.04
C GLN A 36 -10.82 -20.64 7.28
N THR A 37 -9.50 -20.87 7.12
CA THR A 37 -8.62 -21.12 8.28
C THR A 37 -8.53 -19.92 9.22
N VAL A 38 -8.63 -18.70 8.68
CA VAL A 38 -8.64 -17.46 9.49
C VAL A 38 -10.04 -17.21 10.05
N LEU A 39 -11.07 -17.33 9.20
CA LEU A 39 -12.46 -17.09 9.60
C LEU A 39 -12.92 -18.02 10.73
N SER A 40 -12.43 -19.27 10.79
CA SER A 40 -12.77 -20.22 11.85
C SER A 40 -12.23 -19.83 13.23
N THR A 41 -11.29 -18.88 13.29
CA THR A 41 -10.74 -18.34 14.54
C THR A 41 -11.53 -17.14 15.08
N LEU A 42 -12.45 -16.59 14.28
CA LEU A 42 -13.25 -15.45 14.70
C LEU A 42 -14.30 -15.88 15.73
N PRO A 43 -14.54 -15.08 16.79
CA PRO A 43 -15.53 -15.42 17.80
C PRO A 43 -16.95 -15.47 17.23
N ASP A 44 -17.26 -14.59 16.27
CA ASP A 44 -18.55 -14.50 15.58
C ASP A 44 -18.34 -14.68 14.07
N PRO A 45 -18.63 -15.86 13.51
CA PRO A 45 -18.44 -16.12 12.08
C PRO A 45 -19.49 -15.39 11.24
N TYR A 46 -19.09 -14.92 10.06
CA TYR A 46 -20.00 -14.28 9.11
C TYR A 46 -21.00 -15.29 8.52
N PRO A 47 -22.25 -14.87 8.23
CA PRO A 47 -23.23 -15.73 7.58
C PRO A 47 -22.76 -16.12 6.17
N ALA A 48 -23.07 -17.36 5.75
CA ALA A 48 -22.66 -17.87 4.44
C ALA A 48 -23.36 -17.19 3.24
N ASN A 49 -24.58 -16.68 3.45
CA ASN A 49 -25.39 -16.00 2.42
C ASN A 49 -26.02 -14.73 3.02
N PRO A 50 -25.23 -13.67 3.22
CA PRO A 50 -25.76 -12.41 3.73
C PRO A 50 -26.79 -11.79 2.77
N THR A 51 -27.87 -11.24 3.33
CA THR A 51 -28.85 -10.46 2.57
C THR A 51 -28.58 -8.95 2.62
N THR A 52 -27.55 -8.53 3.36
CA THR A 52 -27.13 -7.14 3.54
C THR A 52 -25.60 -7.05 3.54
N PRO A 53 -24.99 -5.90 3.22
CA PRO A 53 -23.53 -5.75 3.23
C PRO A 53 -22.91 -5.69 4.63
N ILE A 54 -23.70 -5.82 5.70
CA ILE A 54 -23.23 -5.67 7.10
C ILE A 54 -22.06 -6.61 7.43
N PRO A 55 -22.04 -7.90 7.06
CA PRO A 55 -20.90 -8.77 7.34
C PRO A 55 -19.61 -8.35 6.63
N PHE A 56 -19.71 -7.78 5.43
CA PHE A 56 -18.57 -7.17 4.76
C PHE A 56 -18.05 -5.97 5.55
N PHE A 57 -18.93 -5.12 6.08
CA PHE A 57 -18.51 -3.98 6.90
C PHE A 57 -17.83 -4.40 8.20
N HIS A 58 -18.26 -5.50 8.83
CA HIS A 58 -17.56 -6.09 9.98
C HIS A 58 -16.18 -6.61 9.58
N LEU A 59 -16.04 -7.27 8.42
CA LEU A 59 -14.74 -7.72 7.93
C LEU A 59 -13.77 -6.54 7.76
N LEU A 60 -14.23 -5.40 7.23
CA LEU A 60 -13.40 -4.21 7.05
C LEU A 60 -12.85 -3.62 8.35
N GLU A 61 -13.48 -3.87 9.51
CA GLU A 61 -12.93 -3.46 10.81
C GLU A 61 -11.53 -4.01 11.04
N ARG A 62 -11.25 -5.21 10.52
CA ARG A 62 -9.93 -5.85 10.67
C ARG A 62 -8.80 -5.01 10.09
N LEU A 63 -9.06 -4.22 9.05
CA LEU A 63 -8.07 -3.29 8.48
C LEU A 63 -7.75 -2.12 9.43
N LYS A 64 -8.66 -1.77 10.34
CA LYS A 64 -8.45 -0.74 11.38
C LYS A 64 -7.64 -1.27 12.56
N THR A 65 -7.79 -2.56 12.86
CA THR A 65 -7.14 -3.19 14.02
C THR A 65 -5.80 -3.82 13.66
N THR A 66 -5.60 -4.24 12.41
CA THR A 66 -4.31 -4.77 11.95
C THR A 66 -3.33 -3.63 11.72
N LYS A 67 -2.22 -3.67 12.47
CA LYS A 67 -1.12 -2.71 12.38
C LYS A 67 -0.18 -3.07 11.23
N ARG A 68 0.43 -2.05 10.62
CA ARG A 68 1.45 -2.26 9.59
C ARG A 68 2.70 -2.88 10.21
N GLU A 69 2.97 -4.14 9.89
CA GLU A 69 3.98 -5.01 10.49
C GLU A 69 5.40 -4.48 10.26
N GLY A 70 5.61 -3.78 9.15
CA GLY A 70 6.87 -3.10 8.87
C GLY A 70 7.35 -2.27 10.06
N TRP A 71 6.46 -1.48 10.68
CA TRP A 71 6.80 -0.59 11.79
C TRP A 71 7.01 -1.33 13.11
N ARG A 72 6.24 -2.39 13.38
CA ARG A 72 6.35 -3.17 14.61
C ARG A 72 7.72 -3.83 14.76
N ARG A 73 8.37 -4.19 13.66
CA ARG A 73 9.77 -4.67 13.64
C ARG A 73 10.78 -3.67 14.22
N PHE A 74 10.43 -2.38 14.26
CA PHE A 74 11.25 -1.31 14.83
C PHE A 74 10.75 -0.87 16.22
N GLY A 75 9.88 -1.66 16.87
CA GLY A 75 9.34 -1.38 18.21
C GLY A 75 8.21 -0.35 18.23
N ILE A 76 7.60 -0.05 17.07
CA ILE A 76 6.46 0.85 16.98
C ILE A 76 5.16 0.05 17.13
N ASP A 77 4.80 -0.28 18.36
CA ASP A 77 3.61 -1.11 18.66
C ASP A 77 2.29 -0.34 18.44
N HIS A 78 2.32 0.99 18.64
CA HIS A 78 1.16 1.88 18.45
C HIS A 78 1.24 2.63 17.11
N GLY A 79 1.64 1.91 16.06
CA GLY A 79 1.71 2.43 14.70
C GLY A 79 0.36 2.57 14.01
N GLU A 80 0.43 3.02 12.76
CA GLU A 80 -0.69 3.10 11.84
C GLU A 80 -1.29 1.71 11.57
N SER A 81 -2.58 1.69 11.30
CA SER A 81 -3.29 0.54 10.75
C SER A 81 -3.23 0.54 9.21
N ILE A 82 -3.58 -0.60 8.60
CA ILE A 82 -3.70 -0.69 7.13
C ILE A 82 -4.76 0.31 6.61
N ALA A 83 -5.83 0.53 7.38
CA ALA A 83 -6.84 1.52 7.05
C ALA A 83 -6.31 2.97 7.07
N ASP A 84 -5.40 3.31 8.00
CA ASP A 84 -4.78 4.64 8.07
C ASP A 84 -3.93 4.91 6.82
N HIS A 85 -3.11 3.92 6.44
CA HIS A 85 -2.29 3.92 5.23
C HIS A 85 -3.14 4.13 3.97
N MET A 86 -4.16 3.29 3.75
CA MET A 86 -5.06 3.41 2.58
C MET A 86 -5.83 4.73 2.58
N TYR A 87 -6.23 5.25 3.75
CA TYR A 87 -6.88 6.55 3.86
C TYR A 87 -5.96 7.67 3.38
N ARG A 88 -4.71 7.74 3.87
CA ARG A 88 -3.79 8.79 3.48
C ARG A 88 -3.42 8.70 2.00
N MET A 89 -3.18 7.50 1.48
CA MET A 89 -3.00 7.29 0.03
C MET A 89 -4.17 7.85 -0.79
N SER A 90 -5.40 7.59 -0.36
CA SER A 90 -6.62 8.05 -1.05
C SER A 90 -6.74 9.58 -1.06
N ILE A 91 -6.24 10.27 -0.02
CA ILE A 91 -6.16 11.73 -0.03
C ILE A 91 -5.04 12.20 -0.97
N MET A 92 -3.90 11.51 -0.99
CA MET A 92 -2.77 11.85 -1.86
C MET A 92 -3.13 11.74 -3.35
N THR A 93 -3.95 10.76 -3.75
CA THR A 93 -4.41 10.64 -5.15
C THR A 93 -5.21 11.85 -5.62
N LEU A 94 -5.90 12.57 -4.71
CA LEU A 94 -6.63 13.80 -5.03
C LEU A 94 -5.70 14.98 -5.34
N LEU A 95 -4.45 14.93 -4.86
CA LEU A 95 -3.42 15.94 -5.08
C LEU A 95 -2.46 15.52 -6.22
N CYS A 96 -2.98 14.76 -7.20
CA CYS A 96 -2.22 14.30 -8.35
C CYS A 96 -1.48 15.46 -9.07
N PRO A 97 -0.20 15.28 -9.43
CA PRO A 97 0.55 16.26 -10.21
C PRO A 97 -0.20 16.71 -11.47
N PRO A 98 -0.21 18.02 -11.82
CA PRO A 98 -0.99 18.54 -12.95
C PRO A 98 -0.66 17.92 -14.32
N THR A 99 0.56 17.41 -14.48
CA THR A 99 0.99 16.70 -15.68
C THR A 99 0.28 15.36 -15.82
N LEU A 100 0.16 14.60 -14.74
CA LEU A 100 -0.51 13.29 -14.68
C LEU A 100 -2.04 13.43 -14.62
N ALA A 101 -2.56 14.44 -13.92
CA ALA A 101 -4.01 14.65 -13.73
C ALA A 101 -4.77 14.86 -15.06
N ARG A 102 -4.08 15.19 -16.14
CA ARG A 102 -4.65 15.34 -17.49
C ARG A 102 -4.90 14.01 -18.20
N THR A 103 -4.28 12.93 -17.74
CA THR A 103 -4.30 11.62 -18.41
C THR A 103 -4.84 10.50 -17.52
N LEU A 104 -4.91 10.70 -16.20
CA LEU A 104 -5.36 9.69 -15.25
C LEU A 104 -6.84 9.89 -14.86
N ASP A 105 -7.56 8.78 -14.70
CA ASP A 105 -8.86 8.77 -14.01
C ASP A 105 -8.63 8.81 -12.48
N LEU A 106 -8.66 10.00 -11.88
CA LEU A 106 -8.41 10.18 -10.44
C LEU A 106 -9.45 9.48 -9.54
N PRO A 107 -10.77 9.49 -9.84
CA PRO A 107 -11.73 8.66 -9.13
C PRO A 107 -11.35 7.17 -9.14
N ARG A 108 -10.84 6.65 -10.25
CA ARG A 108 -10.34 5.27 -10.34
C ARG A 108 -9.10 5.04 -9.50
N CYS A 109 -8.10 5.94 -9.55
CA CYS A 109 -6.92 5.88 -8.68
C CYS A 109 -7.29 5.89 -7.19
N THR A 110 -8.21 6.77 -6.81
CA THR A 110 -8.67 6.91 -5.41
C THR A 110 -9.40 5.65 -4.95
N ARG A 111 -10.25 5.05 -5.81
CA ARG A 111 -10.89 3.77 -5.51
C ARG A 111 -9.86 2.65 -5.35
N MET A 112 -8.85 2.60 -6.22
CA MET A 112 -7.78 1.61 -6.15
C MET A 112 -6.99 1.73 -4.84
N ALA A 113 -6.59 2.95 -4.46
CA ALA A 113 -5.92 3.20 -3.18
C ALA A 113 -6.74 2.72 -1.97
N LEU A 114 -8.07 2.90 -1.99
CA LEU A 114 -8.98 2.44 -0.93
C LEU A 114 -9.09 0.90 -0.79
N VAL A 115 -8.74 0.14 -1.83
CA VAL A 115 -9.01 -1.31 -1.85
C VAL A 115 -7.79 -2.19 -2.08
N HIS A 116 -6.63 -1.61 -2.43
CA HIS A 116 -5.46 -2.40 -2.85
C HIS A 116 -4.99 -3.39 -1.77
N ASP A 117 -4.94 -2.97 -0.50
CA ASP A 117 -4.60 -3.81 0.65
C ASP A 117 -5.85 -4.41 1.34
N MET A 118 -7.02 -4.41 0.71
CA MET A 118 -8.25 -4.96 1.32
C MET A 118 -8.13 -6.46 1.66
N ALA A 119 -7.33 -7.20 0.89
CA ALA A 119 -7.08 -8.62 1.13
C ALA A 119 -6.35 -8.88 2.46
N GLU A 120 -5.60 -7.90 2.97
CA GLU A 120 -4.91 -7.99 4.26
C GLU A 120 -5.88 -8.08 5.45
N SER A 121 -7.17 -7.81 5.24
CA SER A 121 -8.21 -8.07 6.22
C SER A 121 -8.22 -9.53 6.70
N LEU A 122 -7.87 -10.50 5.87
CA LEU A 122 -7.70 -11.91 6.27
C LEU A 122 -6.25 -12.38 6.18
N VAL A 123 -5.48 -11.88 5.20
CA VAL A 123 -4.09 -12.31 4.99
C VAL A 123 -3.17 -11.83 6.11
N GLY A 124 -3.46 -10.68 6.71
CA GLY A 124 -2.51 -9.89 7.49
C GLY A 124 -1.54 -9.12 6.59
N ASP A 125 -0.81 -8.16 7.18
CA ASP A 125 0.24 -7.41 6.47
C ASP A 125 1.52 -8.25 6.40
N ILE A 126 1.69 -8.99 5.29
CA ILE A 126 2.87 -9.84 5.07
C ILE A 126 4.03 -8.99 4.56
N THR A 127 5.11 -8.93 5.34
CA THR A 127 6.32 -8.18 5.01
C THR A 127 7.37 -9.04 4.28
N PRO A 128 8.35 -8.42 3.61
CA PRO A 128 9.42 -9.16 2.93
C PRO A 128 10.26 -10.07 3.83
N VAL A 129 10.28 -9.86 5.15
CA VAL A 129 11.07 -10.66 6.09
C VAL A 129 10.34 -11.90 6.60
N ASP A 130 9.04 -12.03 6.34
CA ASP A 130 8.23 -13.16 6.84
C ASP A 130 8.45 -14.46 6.04
N GLY A 131 9.26 -14.41 4.98
CA GLY A 131 9.66 -15.60 4.22
C GLY A 131 8.54 -16.23 3.38
N VAL A 132 7.39 -15.57 3.24
CA VAL A 132 6.31 -16.01 2.36
C VAL A 132 6.67 -15.68 0.91
N ALA A 133 6.67 -16.69 0.04
CA ALA A 133 6.95 -16.49 -1.38
C ALA A 133 5.90 -15.56 -2.02
N LYS A 134 6.33 -14.70 -2.97
CA LYS A 134 5.43 -13.76 -3.67
C LYS A 134 4.21 -14.46 -4.29
N THR A 135 4.41 -15.65 -4.87
CA THR A 135 3.33 -16.45 -5.47
C THR A 135 2.33 -16.94 -4.43
N GLU A 136 2.80 -17.29 -3.23
CA GLU A 136 1.92 -17.68 -2.14
C GLU A 136 1.16 -16.47 -1.58
N LYS A 137 1.83 -15.33 -1.34
CA LYS A 137 1.17 -14.07 -0.94
C LYS A 137 0.03 -13.73 -1.92
N SER A 138 0.34 -13.67 -3.22
CA SER A 138 -0.64 -13.36 -4.27
C SER A 138 -1.81 -14.36 -4.30
N ARG A 139 -1.56 -15.67 -4.10
CA ARG A 139 -2.62 -16.68 -3.98
C ARG A 139 -3.55 -16.38 -2.79
N ARG A 140 -2.97 -16.09 -1.62
CA ARG A 140 -3.74 -15.80 -0.39
C ARG A 140 -4.62 -14.57 -0.55
N GLU A 141 -4.07 -13.53 -1.17
CA GLU A 141 -4.78 -12.28 -1.39
C GLU A 141 -5.90 -12.45 -2.41
N THR A 142 -5.63 -13.17 -3.50
CA THR A 142 -6.63 -13.53 -4.51
C THR A 142 -7.79 -14.30 -3.89
N GLU A 143 -7.51 -15.35 -3.10
CA GLU A 143 -8.54 -16.14 -2.43
C GLU A 143 -9.36 -15.31 -1.42
N THR A 144 -8.74 -14.33 -0.77
CA THR A 144 -9.46 -13.41 0.13
C THR A 144 -10.41 -12.52 -0.65
N MET A 145 -9.96 -11.93 -1.75
CA MET A 145 -10.81 -11.08 -2.59
C MET A 145 -11.93 -11.88 -3.25
N ASP A 146 -11.66 -13.11 -3.66
CA ASP A 146 -12.69 -14.01 -4.19
C ASP A 146 -13.71 -14.37 -3.10
N TYR A 147 -13.28 -14.62 -1.85
CA TYR A 147 -14.20 -14.80 -0.73
C TYR A 147 -15.09 -13.56 -0.50
N ILE A 148 -14.50 -12.36 -0.45
CA ILE A 148 -15.24 -11.10 -0.27
C ILE A 148 -16.27 -10.92 -1.38
N CYS A 149 -15.84 -11.04 -2.64
CA CYS A 149 -16.67 -10.74 -3.80
C CYS A 149 -17.70 -11.84 -4.10
N ALA A 150 -17.35 -13.12 -3.95
CA ALA A 150 -18.25 -14.22 -4.27
C ALA A 150 -19.19 -14.59 -3.11
N SER A 151 -18.75 -14.43 -1.85
CA SER A 151 -19.54 -14.83 -0.67
C SER A 151 -20.24 -13.64 -0.02
N LEU A 152 -19.47 -12.70 0.52
CA LEU A 152 -20.03 -11.60 1.32
C LEU A 152 -20.82 -10.58 0.48
N LEU A 153 -20.34 -10.30 -0.74
CA LEU A 153 -21.01 -9.38 -1.66
C LEU A 153 -21.80 -10.11 -2.75
N GLY A 154 -21.44 -11.35 -3.08
CA GLY A 154 -22.02 -12.08 -4.22
C GLY A 154 -23.45 -12.55 -4.03
N SER A 155 -23.92 -12.61 -2.78
CA SER A 155 -25.30 -12.99 -2.42
C SER A 155 -26.27 -11.81 -2.32
N LEU A 156 -25.78 -10.57 -2.50
CA LEU A 156 -26.61 -9.37 -2.42
C LEU A 156 -27.46 -9.21 -3.70
N PRO A 157 -28.77 -8.94 -3.59
CA PRO A 157 -29.70 -9.07 -4.72
C PRO A 157 -29.80 -7.83 -5.63
N GLY A 158 -29.19 -6.70 -5.27
CA GLY A 158 -29.39 -5.43 -5.98
C GLY A 158 -28.30 -5.11 -7.00
N ASP A 159 -28.71 -4.43 -8.08
CA ASP A 159 -27.80 -4.01 -9.16
C ASP A 159 -26.71 -3.04 -8.67
N SER A 160 -27.04 -2.20 -7.67
CA SER A 160 -26.08 -1.28 -7.05
C SER A 160 -24.97 -2.03 -6.33
N GLU A 161 -25.32 -3.08 -5.57
CA GLU A 161 -24.39 -3.94 -4.86
C GLU A 161 -23.54 -4.77 -5.82
N ALA A 162 -24.15 -5.29 -6.89
CA ALA A 162 -23.42 -5.96 -7.96
C ALA A 162 -22.39 -5.04 -8.63
N HIS A 163 -22.77 -3.78 -8.88
CA HIS A 163 -21.86 -2.77 -9.43
C HIS A 163 -20.73 -2.41 -8.46
N ALA A 164 -21.03 -2.22 -7.17
CA ALA A 164 -20.02 -1.94 -6.15
C ALA A 164 -19.02 -3.10 -6.01
N ARG A 165 -19.49 -4.35 -6.02
CA ARG A 165 -18.63 -5.55 -6.02
C ARG A 165 -17.68 -5.57 -7.22
N GLU A 166 -18.18 -5.29 -8.42
CA GLU A 166 -17.36 -5.24 -9.63
C GLU A 166 -16.30 -4.14 -9.53
N GLN A 167 -16.69 -2.95 -9.06
CA GLN A 167 -15.75 -1.85 -8.83
C GLN A 167 -14.63 -2.21 -7.84
N ILE A 168 -14.95 -2.94 -6.77
CA ILE A 168 -13.95 -3.41 -5.79
C ILE A 168 -13.01 -4.44 -6.43
N ARG A 169 -13.57 -5.48 -7.08
CA ARG A 169 -12.77 -6.58 -7.64
C ARG A 169 -11.86 -6.11 -8.76
N SER A 170 -12.38 -5.28 -9.67
CA SER A 170 -11.63 -4.76 -10.81
C SER A 170 -10.53 -3.80 -10.37
N ALA A 171 -10.79 -2.90 -9.42
CA ALA A 171 -9.77 -1.99 -8.90
C ALA A 171 -8.63 -2.72 -8.18
N TRP A 172 -8.95 -3.74 -7.36
CA TRP A 172 -7.93 -4.57 -6.73
C TRP A 172 -7.11 -5.35 -7.77
N GLN A 173 -7.76 -5.99 -8.75
CA GLN A 173 -7.06 -6.75 -9.79
C GLN A 173 -6.14 -5.86 -10.63
N GLU A 174 -6.59 -4.64 -10.94
CA GLU A 174 -5.80 -3.69 -11.71
C GLU A 174 -4.52 -3.26 -10.97
N TYR A 175 -4.60 -3.07 -9.65
CA TYR A 175 -3.42 -2.81 -8.82
C TYR A 175 -2.42 -3.98 -8.88
N GLU A 176 -2.92 -5.21 -8.71
CA GLU A 176 -2.11 -6.43 -8.73
C GLU A 176 -1.46 -6.69 -10.09
N ASP A 177 -2.20 -6.47 -11.18
CA ASP A 177 -1.70 -6.65 -12.54
C ASP A 177 -0.60 -5.61 -12.85
N SER A 178 -0.72 -4.39 -12.31
CA SER A 178 0.26 -3.30 -12.47
C SER A 178 0.55 -2.97 -13.94
N GLN A 179 -0.49 -2.90 -14.77
CA GLN A 179 -0.37 -2.68 -16.23
C GLN A 179 -0.90 -1.33 -16.71
N THR A 180 -1.70 -0.63 -15.91
CA THR A 180 -2.33 0.64 -16.30
C THR A 180 -1.57 1.85 -15.76
N PRO A 181 -1.63 3.01 -16.42
CA PRO A 181 -1.08 4.26 -15.89
C PRO A 181 -1.61 4.59 -14.48
N GLU A 182 -2.89 4.33 -14.22
CA GLU A 182 -3.50 4.49 -12.89
C GLU A 182 -2.87 3.56 -11.86
N SER A 183 -2.66 2.29 -12.19
CA SER A 183 -2.00 1.35 -11.28
C SER A 183 -0.57 1.78 -10.97
N HIS A 184 0.21 2.23 -11.96
CA HIS A 184 1.57 2.73 -11.75
C HIS A 184 1.59 3.96 -10.85
N PHE A 185 0.64 4.87 -11.04
CA PHE A 185 0.49 6.03 -10.16
C PHE A 185 0.16 5.64 -8.72
N VAL A 186 -0.79 4.73 -8.50
CA VAL A 186 -1.16 4.30 -7.15
C VAL A 186 -0.03 3.52 -6.47
N HIS A 187 0.72 2.70 -7.22
CA HIS A 187 1.95 2.05 -6.75
C HIS A 187 3.01 3.05 -6.29
N ASP A 188 3.17 4.17 -7.00
CA ASP A 188 4.10 5.22 -6.58
C ASP A 188 3.56 6.00 -5.38
N VAL A 189 2.26 6.25 -5.30
CA VAL A 189 1.60 6.86 -4.12
C VAL A 189 1.84 6.01 -2.86
N ASP A 190 1.70 4.69 -2.93
CA ASP A 190 1.99 3.74 -1.83
C ASP A 190 3.42 3.94 -1.29
N LYS A 191 4.41 3.96 -2.20
CA LYS A 191 5.82 4.16 -1.83
C LYS A 191 6.08 5.55 -1.25
N ILE A 192 5.45 6.60 -1.78
CA ILE A 192 5.57 7.96 -1.22
C ILE A 192 4.99 8.02 0.18
N GLU A 193 3.83 7.40 0.40
CA GLU A 193 3.15 7.36 1.70
C GLU A 193 4.05 6.68 2.74
N LEU A 194 4.65 5.54 2.40
CA LEU A 194 5.62 4.84 3.23
C LEU A 194 6.85 5.70 3.59
N LEU A 195 7.37 6.48 2.64
CA LEU A 195 8.49 7.39 2.88
C LEU A 195 8.11 8.55 3.81
N LEU A 196 6.90 9.09 3.68
CA LEU A 196 6.39 10.12 4.59
C LEU A 196 6.28 9.57 6.01
N GLN A 197 5.64 8.40 6.16
CA GLN A 197 5.44 7.77 7.47
C GLN A 197 6.76 7.47 8.17
N MET A 198 7.77 7.00 7.41
CA MET A 198 9.13 6.80 7.90
C MET A 198 9.67 8.08 8.53
N VAL A 199 9.67 9.21 7.80
CA VAL A 199 10.18 10.49 8.31
C VAL A 199 9.41 10.96 9.55
N GLU A 200 8.09 10.82 9.55
CA GLU A 200 7.24 11.21 10.67
C GLU A 200 7.51 10.37 11.92
N TYR A 201 7.73 9.06 11.79
CA TYR A 201 8.07 8.21 12.93
C TYR A 201 9.49 8.44 13.43
N GLU A 202 10.48 8.69 12.57
CA GLU A 202 11.83 9.09 13.00
C GLU A 202 11.78 10.39 13.81
N ARG A 203 10.95 11.36 13.38
CA ARG A 203 10.72 12.62 14.11
C ARG A 203 10.00 12.37 15.44
N ALA A 204 8.92 11.60 15.45
CA ALA A 204 8.14 11.34 16.66
C ALA A 204 8.91 10.57 17.75
N HIS A 205 9.83 9.67 17.33
CA HIS A 205 10.67 8.89 18.23
C HIS A 205 12.05 9.52 18.45
N SER A 206 12.24 10.78 18.05
CA SER A 206 13.36 11.57 18.51
C SER A 206 13.10 12.03 19.95
N ALA A 207 14.02 11.70 20.84
CA ALA A 207 13.92 11.89 22.28
C ALA A 207 13.16 13.16 22.69
N THR A 208 12.21 12.99 23.63
CA THR A 208 11.74 14.11 24.45
C THR A 208 12.94 14.82 25.08
N ALA A 209 12.86 16.13 25.28
CA ALA A 209 13.96 16.98 25.76
C ALA A 209 14.68 16.53 27.06
N ASP A 210 14.18 15.50 27.75
CA ASP A 210 14.73 14.93 28.99
C ASP A 210 15.77 13.81 28.81
N ASP A 211 15.99 13.28 27.60
CA ASP A 211 17.05 12.26 27.36
C ASP A 211 17.90 12.58 26.14
N SER A 212 18.86 13.49 26.33
CA SER A 212 19.83 13.90 25.30
C SER A 212 20.78 12.78 24.85
N ASN A 213 20.71 11.59 25.46
CA ASN A 213 21.54 10.43 25.10
C ASN A 213 20.76 9.32 24.38
N ALA A 214 19.44 9.44 24.22
CA ALA A 214 18.66 8.48 23.46
C ALA A 214 18.94 8.63 21.96
N LYS A 215 19.62 7.63 21.39
CA LYS A 215 19.87 7.51 19.94
C LYS A 215 18.54 7.60 19.18
N GLY A 216 18.49 8.37 18.11
CA GLY A 216 17.28 8.48 17.29
C GLY A 216 16.83 7.12 16.72
N LEU A 217 15.52 6.92 16.58
CA LEU A 217 14.98 5.79 15.85
C LEU A 217 15.32 5.94 14.36
N ASP A 218 16.17 5.06 13.84
CA ASP A 218 16.58 5.04 12.44
C ASP A 218 15.75 4.02 11.65
N LEU A 219 14.92 4.52 10.74
CA LEU A 219 14.04 3.75 9.88
C LEU A 219 14.56 3.72 8.43
N GLY A 220 15.87 3.93 8.22
CA GLY A 220 16.45 4.09 6.88
C GLY A 220 16.24 2.91 5.94
N GLU A 221 15.96 1.69 6.44
CA GLU A 221 15.64 0.53 5.59
C GLU A 221 14.49 0.84 4.61
N PHE A 222 13.48 1.61 5.05
CA PHE A 222 12.33 1.96 4.22
C PHE A 222 12.69 2.92 3.08
N SER A 223 13.78 3.69 3.17
CA SER A 223 14.19 4.63 2.11
C SER A 223 14.50 3.94 0.78
N ARG A 224 14.81 2.64 0.80
CA ARG A 224 15.10 1.83 -0.40
C ARG A 224 13.96 1.80 -1.40
N VAL A 225 12.71 1.99 -0.96
CA VAL A 225 11.55 2.00 -1.86
C VAL A 225 11.58 3.17 -2.84
N ALA A 226 12.30 4.26 -2.51
CA ALA A 226 12.50 5.39 -3.41
C ALA A 226 13.15 4.98 -4.74
N GLY A 227 14.00 3.95 -4.74
CA GLY A 227 14.61 3.41 -5.96
C GLY A 227 13.64 2.61 -6.85
N LYS A 228 12.40 2.38 -6.40
CA LYS A 228 11.35 1.66 -7.14
C LYS A 228 10.22 2.58 -7.63
N ILE A 229 10.34 3.89 -7.42
CA ILE A 229 9.36 4.89 -7.87
C ILE A 229 9.59 5.15 -9.36
N ALA A 230 8.54 5.00 -10.16
CA ALA A 230 8.64 4.98 -11.61
C ALA A 230 8.42 6.36 -12.24
N LEU A 231 7.40 7.09 -11.79
CA LEU A 231 6.94 8.34 -12.40
C LEU A 231 7.86 9.51 -12.02
N PRO A 232 8.32 10.33 -12.99
CA PRO A 232 9.22 11.46 -12.72
C PRO A 232 8.70 12.44 -11.68
N GLU A 233 7.39 12.74 -11.71
CA GLU A 233 6.74 13.63 -10.75
C GLU A 233 6.82 13.07 -9.33
N MET A 234 6.61 11.76 -9.18
CA MET A 234 6.66 11.07 -7.89
C MET A 234 8.11 10.93 -7.40
N GLN A 235 9.07 10.72 -8.31
CA GLN A 235 10.50 10.75 -7.97
C GLN A 235 10.94 12.12 -7.42
N SER A 236 10.35 13.21 -7.90
CA SER A 236 10.58 14.55 -7.35
C SER A 236 10.09 14.66 -5.92
N TRP A 237 8.89 14.15 -5.62
CA TRP A 237 8.37 14.14 -4.24
C TRP A 237 9.21 13.26 -3.32
N ALA A 238 9.63 12.08 -3.79
CA ALA A 238 10.51 11.20 -3.01
C ALA A 238 11.84 11.90 -2.67
N GLU A 239 12.42 12.63 -3.62
CA GLU A 239 13.64 13.39 -3.39
C GLU A 239 13.44 14.48 -2.32
N GLU A 240 12.32 15.20 -2.36
CA GLU A 240 11.97 16.20 -1.36
C GLU A 240 11.84 15.59 0.06
N ILE A 241 11.12 14.47 0.18
CA ILE A 241 10.97 13.75 1.45
C ILE A 241 12.32 13.27 1.98
N LEU A 242 13.19 12.75 1.10
CA LEU A 242 14.52 12.32 1.50
C LEU A 242 15.41 13.50 1.89
N GLN A 243 15.26 14.68 1.27
CA GLN A 243 15.94 15.89 1.72
C GLN A 243 15.46 16.33 3.10
N GLU A 244 14.16 16.24 3.38
CA GLU A 244 13.61 16.49 4.70
C GLU A 244 14.20 15.56 5.76
N ARG A 245 14.30 14.26 5.44
CA ARG A 245 14.97 13.27 6.29
C ARG A 245 16.42 13.67 6.56
N ARG A 246 17.18 14.01 5.51
CA ARG A 246 18.59 14.42 5.66
C ARG A 246 18.73 15.60 6.61
N ARG A 247 17.93 16.65 6.44
CA ARG A 247 17.96 17.84 7.31
C ARG A 247 17.65 17.50 8.77
N PHE A 248 16.70 16.59 9.02
CA PHE A 248 16.36 16.14 10.37
C PHE A 248 17.54 15.46 11.06
N TRP A 249 18.23 14.55 10.37
CA TRP A 249 19.38 13.84 10.94
C TRP A 249 20.65 14.71 11.02
N ASP A 250 20.88 15.58 10.05
CA ASP A 250 21.96 16.57 10.08
C ASP A 250 21.82 17.50 11.31
N ALA A 251 20.59 17.93 11.62
CA ALA A 251 20.31 18.76 12.80
C ALA A 251 20.59 18.04 14.12
N LYS A 252 20.57 16.70 14.13
CA LYS A 252 20.97 15.88 15.27
C LYS A 252 22.46 15.59 15.33
N GLY A 253 23.21 15.86 14.26
CA GLY A 253 24.61 15.46 14.14
C GLY A 253 24.80 13.93 14.07
N GLU A 254 23.75 13.20 13.66
CA GLU A 254 23.75 11.76 13.52
C GLU A 254 23.68 11.37 12.04
N VAL A 255 24.34 10.27 11.66
CA VAL A 255 24.28 9.73 10.29
C VAL A 255 23.42 8.46 10.31
N PRO A 256 22.21 8.49 9.73
CA PRO A 256 21.33 7.34 9.72
C PRO A 256 21.70 6.38 8.58
N SER A 257 21.15 5.18 8.64
CA SER A 257 21.29 4.19 7.59
C SER A 257 20.68 4.65 6.25
N HIS A 258 21.17 4.06 5.15
CA HIS A 258 20.65 4.20 3.79
C HIS A 258 20.53 5.64 3.25
N MET A 259 21.40 6.55 3.70
CA MET A 259 21.42 7.94 3.22
C MET A 259 21.76 8.09 1.73
N ASN A 260 22.57 7.17 1.18
CA ASN A 260 23.12 7.30 -0.18
C ASN A 260 22.57 6.27 -1.19
N ASP A 261 21.91 5.20 -0.72
CA ASP A 261 21.46 4.05 -1.55
C ASP A 261 20.50 4.48 -2.69
N VAL A 262 19.76 5.58 -2.50
CA VAL A 262 18.79 6.08 -3.49
C VAL A 262 19.48 6.64 -4.73
N SER A 263 20.66 7.24 -4.60
CA SER A 263 21.39 7.82 -5.73
C SER A 263 21.96 6.75 -6.67
N GLU A 264 22.42 5.62 -6.13
CA GLU A 264 22.88 4.47 -6.91
C GLU A 264 21.73 3.73 -7.60
N GLY A 265 20.56 3.66 -6.96
CA GLY A 265 19.33 3.09 -7.52
C GLY A 265 18.77 3.90 -8.69
N LYS A 266 18.72 5.24 -8.56
CA LYS A 266 18.28 6.17 -9.61
C LYS A 266 19.03 5.98 -10.92
N ARG A 267 20.35 5.79 -10.86
CA ARG A 267 21.18 5.56 -12.06
C ARG A 267 20.76 4.30 -12.81
N LYS A 268 20.58 3.18 -12.09
CA LYS A 268 20.20 1.89 -12.70
C LYS A 268 18.78 1.89 -13.27
N ALA A 269 17.83 2.54 -12.60
CA ALA A 269 16.43 2.61 -13.04
C ALA A 269 16.27 3.50 -14.29
N GLN A 270 16.99 4.62 -14.34
CA GLN A 270 17.01 5.50 -15.51
C GLN A 270 17.63 4.79 -16.72
N ASP A 271 18.75 4.10 -16.54
CA ASP A 271 19.40 3.32 -17.60
C ASP A 271 18.44 2.23 -18.17
N ALA A 272 17.74 1.49 -17.31
CA ALA A 272 16.80 0.45 -17.72
C ALA A 272 15.56 0.98 -18.47
N TYR A 273 15.03 2.15 -18.08
CA TYR A 273 13.88 2.77 -18.74
C TYR A 273 14.21 3.19 -20.19
N TYR A 274 15.38 3.78 -20.42
CA TYR A 274 15.82 4.16 -21.77
C TYR A 274 16.25 2.96 -22.61
N GLU A 275 16.77 1.90 -22.01
CA GLU A 275 17.08 0.65 -22.72
C GLU A 275 15.82 -0.14 -23.11
N GLY A 276 14.77 -0.11 -22.29
CA GLY A 276 13.50 -0.79 -22.55
C GLY A 276 12.56 -0.06 -23.51
N SER A 277 12.62 1.28 -23.56
CA SER A 277 11.78 2.10 -24.46
C SER A 277 12.36 2.27 -25.88
N GLY A 278 13.60 1.84 -26.12
CA GLY A 278 14.31 1.98 -27.40
C GLY A 278 13.90 1.03 -28.55
N LYS A 279 12.81 0.26 -28.44
CA LYS A 279 12.32 -0.65 -29.49
C LYS A 279 10.87 -0.39 -29.94
N ALA A 280 10.58 0.85 -30.29
CA ALA A 280 9.55 1.25 -31.28
C ALA A 280 9.77 2.78 -31.46
N VAL A 281 10.09 3.33 -32.62
CA VAL A 281 9.35 3.33 -33.88
C VAL A 281 10.37 3.65 -35.00
N LYS A 282 10.52 2.79 -36.01
CA LYS A 282 11.03 3.24 -37.31
C LYS A 282 9.86 3.94 -38.00
N VAL A 283 9.95 5.25 -38.17
CA VAL A 283 9.05 5.99 -39.06
C VAL A 283 9.62 5.80 -40.47
N ASP A 284 9.04 4.87 -41.21
CA ASP A 284 9.18 4.82 -42.66
C ASP A 284 8.36 5.97 -43.27
N GLY A 285 9.00 6.79 -44.10
CA GLY A 285 8.28 7.64 -45.05
C GLY A 285 8.84 9.05 -45.23
N GLU A 286 9.91 9.19 -46.00
CA GLU A 286 10.05 10.34 -46.90
C GLU A 286 10.24 9.80 -48.32
N LYS A 287 9.25 10.13 -49.15
CA LYS A 287 9.20 9.80 -50.57
C LYS A 287 10.23 10.60 -51.33
N GLU A 288 10.86 9.91 -52.27
CA GLU A 288 11.69 10.42 -53.35
C GLU A 288 10.98 11.53 -54.14
N GLU A 289 11.65 12.67 -54.32
CA GLU A 289 11.39 13.59 -55.42
C GLU A 289 12.61 13.56 -56.35
N GLU A 290 12.40 13.02 -57.54
CA GLU A 290 13.40 12.78 -58.58
C GLU A 290 13.97 14.09 -59.15
N GLY A 291 15.21 14.42 -58.78
CA GLY A 291 16.03 15.43 -59.46
C GLY A 291 16.97 14.79 -60.48
N ARG A 292 16.50 14.61 -61.72
CA ARG A 292 17.29 14.08 -62.84
C ARG A 292 18.23 15.16 -63.40
N ASN A 293 19.53 15.05 -63.09
CA ASN A 293 20.58 15.83 -63.76
C ASN A 293 20.71 15.41 -65.24
N GLY A 294 20.88 16.41 -66.11
CA GLY A 294 20.84 16.26 -67.56
C GLY A 294 22.07 15.64 -68.21
N GLU A 295 21.99 15.43 -69.53
CA GLU A 295 23.09 15.60 -70.48
C GLU A 295 22.58 15.57 -71.94
N ARG A 296 23.01 16.60 -72.68
CA ARG A 296 23.49 16.62 -74.08
C ARG A 296 22.58 16.25 -75.27
N SER A 297 22.68 17.18 -76.23
CA SER A 297 22.32 17.19 -77.67
C SER A 297 20.90 17.59 -78.05
#